data_AF-A0A0C1FCU2-F1
#
_entry.id   AF-A0A0C1FCU2-F1
#
_cell.length_a   1.000
_cell.length_b   1.000
_cell.length_c   1.000
_cell.angle_alpha   90.00
_cell.angle_beta   90.00
_cell.angle_gamma   90.00
#
_symmetry.space_group_name_H-M   'P 1'
#
loop_
_entity.id
_entity.type
_entity.pdbx_description
1 polymer ?
#
loop_
_entity_poly.entity_id
_entity_poly.type
_entity_poly.pdbx_seq_one_letter_code
_entity_poly.pdbx_strand_id
1 'polypeptide(L)'
;MKTIKQRQSIYSIAIAFITIALTFLSCSKDDNFSDKVPDYTESIVQSFKVGSKYADINHTIGTITMTLPSGTDLKNVKPEIRLPESASVTPASGSTIDFSNGPVTFEVVSTNGAHRTYTASIAAYGDPKILSFSIGDKLGIIDEVNKTIKVEIGSQGGDLSNLAPSFVIAEGTTVDVASGVARNFTSPKVYTVLSNNGYTAKQYTVTVTQIQAPRIESFVVNGAVGIVDNAANSIVVILPPGANLTNLAPVITLPAEQTVTPSSGATQNFSNGSVTYTVKNKENLTKVYNVKVESIAATKYAFLGLEDDISSLVDDDAKAAATWMQSTYGADFKYIKIADISALNIGDVKVAMLYYLTPKENQGFSATSSDVSNMLPAGLRLGGSQAQVLKSWVKGGGDMLIAGDPSPFIFSLGRVPANFGAARAPGNYVFSEFGCASETGCYDTGKPADDIWGLGMRDSNNSGNRRNDEIFNGLTFEGGAGNEYLPLQNSANREVRLIWWQHFDGILNPSCCGSDAASQFEKTLTAVKYGTLRHIGDAFGYGAVEFKRTDLANNAAFDSQIPTDFKGHIFTISNTIVGYEWNSNGTTNDYQNNIKVFTKNILDHLYNLNND
;
A
#
# COMPACT_ATOMS: atom_id res chain seq x y z
N MET A 1 -5.19 -45.03 74.33
CA MET A 1 -4.35 -44.52 73.22
C MET A 1 -3.27 -43.62 73.81
N LYS A 2 -2.01 -44.04 73.66
CA LYS A 2 -0.69 -43.38 73.86
C LYS A 2 -0.65 -42.06 74.68
N THR A 3 -0.21 -42.09 75.95
CA THR A 3 1.19 -41.99 76.51
C THR A 3 1.79 -40.58 76.46
N ILE A 4 2.61 -40.07 77.40
CA ILE A 4 2.85 -40.17 78.85
C ILE A 4 4.07 -39.25 79.12
N LYS A 5 4.06 -38.53 80.25
CA LYS A 5 5.17 -37.98 81.09
C LYS A 5 6.29 -37.12 80.46
N GLN A 6 6.56 -35.88 80.89
CA GLN A 6 7.01 -35.36 82.21
C GLN A 6 8.49 -35.67 82.52
N ARG A 7 9.37 -34.64 82.56
CA ARG A 7 10.12 -34.21 83.77
C ARG A 7 11.23 -33.18 83.47
N GLN A 8 11.21 -32.10 84.25
CA GLN A 8 12.34 -31.25 84.66
C GLN A 8 13.40 -32.12 85.37
N SER A 9 14.68 -31.82 85.55
CA SER A 9 15.56 -30.63 85.55
C SER A 9 16.99 -31.22 85.46
N ILE A 10 18.03 -30.43 85.21
CA ILE A 10 19.30 -30.40 85.97
C ILE A 10 20.43 -29.76 85.13
N TYR A 11 20.96 -28.70 85.73
CA TYR A 11 22.00 -27.75 85.36
C TYR A 11 23.44 -28.34 85.24
N SER A 12 23.67 -29.43 84.50
CA SER A 12 25.03 -30.02 84.41
C SER A 12 25.51 -30.45 83.01
N ILE A 13 24.84 -30.03 81.94
CA ILE A 13 25.24 -30.38 80.55
C ILE A 13 25.25 -29.13 79.66
N ALA A 14 25.81 -28.03 80.16
CA ALA A 14 25.97 -26.79 79.39
C ALA A 14 27.44 -26.45 79.08
N ILE A 15 28.41 -27.23 79.59
CA ILE A 15 29.85 -26.93 79.46
C ILE A 15 30.61 -28.01 78.66
N ALA A 16 30.00 -29.14 78.32
CA ALA A 16 30.64 -30.22 77.56
C ALA A 16 30.19 -30.33 76.08
N PHE A 17 29.20 -29.54 75.64
CA PHE A 17 28.77 -29.50 74.22
C PHE A 17 29.17 -28.21 73.49
N ILE A 18 29.88 -27.30 74.17
CA ILE A 18 30.42 -26.05 73.58
C ILE A 18 31.91 -26.22 73.18
N THR A 19 32.54 -27.35 73.53
CA THR A 19 33.95 -27.65 73.20
C THR A 19 34.15 -28.76 72.16
N ILE A 20 33.07 -29.34 71.61
CA ILE A 20 33.10 -30.21 70.40
C ILE A 20 32.08 -29.66 69.38
N ALA A 21 32.10 -28.35 69.17
CA ALA A 21 31.40 -27.67 68.08
C ALA A 21 32.30 -26.60 67.43
N LEU A 22 33.62 -26.74 67.62
CA LEU A 22 34.65 -25.78 67.18
C LEU A 22 35.77 -26.44 66.35
N THR A 23 35.56 -27.65 65.83
CA THR A 23 36.54 -28.35 64.96
C THR A 23 35.93 -28.95 63.71
N PHE A 24 34.87 -28.36 63.15
CA PHE A 24 34.46 -28.59 61.76
C PHE A 24 34.00 -27.30 61.07
N LEU A 25 34.75 -26.20 61.25
CA LEU A 25 34.90 -25.26 60.14
C LEU A 25 35.87 -25.91 59.15
N SER A 26 35.39 -26.97 58.49
CA SER A 26 35.93 -27.31 57.18
C SER A 26 35.56 -26.11 56.30
N CYS A 27 36.55 -25.30 55.98
CA CYS A 27 36.46 -24.40 54.83
C CYS A 27 36.20 -25.29 53.61
N SER A 28 34.94 -25.51 53.25
CA SER A 28 34.63 -25.89 51.86
C SER A 28 34.83 -24.64 51.02
N LYS A 29 36.09 -24.28 50.76
CA LYS A 29 36.47 -23.51 49.57
C LYS A 29 36.39 -24.46 48.35
N ASP A 30 35.25 -25.12 48.18
CA ASP A 30 34.99 -25.78 46.91
C ASP A 30 34.55 -24.67 45.97
N ASP A 31 35.51 -24.17 45.19
CA ASP A 31 35.21 -23.44 43.98
C ASP A 31 34.31 -24.37 43.13
N ASN A 32 33.00 -24.10 43.13
CA ASN A 32 32.04 -24.90 42.38
C ASN A 32 32.22 -24.62 40.89
N PHE A 33 32.96 -25.48 40.20
CA PHE A 33 33.15 -25.42 38.75
C PHE A 33 31.94 -26.03 38.03
N SER A 34 31.56 -25.42 36.90
CA SER A 34 30.42 -25.86 36.08
C SER A 34 30.72 -27.06 35.19
N ASP A 35 31.99 -27.47 35.10
CA ASP A 35 32.46 -28.57 34.25
C ASP A 35 33.26 -29.61 35.05
N LYS A 36 33.54 -30.77 34.42
CA LYS A 36 34.35 -31.80 35.07
C LYS A 36 35.79 -31.32 35.15
N VAL A 37 36.25 -31.06 36.36
CA VAL A 37 37.66 -30.86 36.65
C VAL A 37 38.31 -32.24 36.74
N PRO A 38 39.22 -32.64 35.81
CA PRO A 38 40.04 -33.83 35.96
C PRO A 38 40.89 -33.71 37.25
N ASP A 39 41.36 -34.84 37.78
CA ASP A 39 41.98 -35.03 39.12
C ASP A 39 43.32 -34.26 39.36
N TYR A 40 43.28 -32.94 39.18
CA TYR A 40 44.39 -31.98 39.24
C TYR A 40 43.91 -30.64 39.84
N THR A 41 43.19 -30.68 40.96
CA THR A 41 42.61 -29.48 41.62
C THR A 41 43.65 -28.43 42.01
N GLU A 42 44.92 -28.81 42.13
CA GLU A 42 46.04 -27.94 42.51
C GLU A 42 46.68 -27.18 41.32
N SER A 43 46.39 -27.54 40.07
CA SER A 43 47.03 -26.95 38.87
C SER A 43 45.99 -26.38 37.89
N ILE A 44 45.03 -25.60 38.40
CA ILE A 44 43.95 -25.00 37.61
C ILE A 44 43.93 -23.47 37.64
N VAL A 45 43.25 -22.88 36.67
CA VAL A 45 42.88 -21.46 36.71
C VAL A 45 41.52 -21.33 37.40
N GLN A 46 41.47 -20.71 38.57
CA GLN A 46 40.21 -20.51 39.31
C GLN A 46 39.38 -19.36 38.73
N SER A 47 40.04 -18.31 38.24
CA SER A 47 39.38 -17.23 37.51
C SER A 47 40.37 -16.54 36.58
N PHE A 48 39.88 -16.09 35.44
CA PHE A 48 40.63 -15.30 34.48
C PHE A 48 39.80 -14.05 34.16
N LYS A 49 40.34 -12.86 34.43
CA LYS A 49 39.59 -11.60 34.33
C LYS A 49 40.39 -10.55 33.58
N VAL A 50 39.74 -9.76 32.75
CA VAL A 50 40.32 -8.57 32.11
C VAL A 50 39.42 -7.39 32.44
N GLY A 51 39.97 -6.40 33.16
CA GLY A 51 39.18 -5.28 33.69
C GLY A 51 38.09 -5.77 34.66
N SER A 52 36.81 -5.59 34.31
CA SER A 52 35.67 -6.06 35.11
C SER A 52 35.06 -7.38 34.64
N LYS A 53 35.50 -7.93 33.48
CA LYS A 53 34.87 -9.09 32.85
C LYS A 53 35.63 -10.37 33.14
N TYR A 54 34.90 -11.42 33.54
CA TYR A 54 35.43 -12.77 33.71
C TYR A 54 35.34 -13.56 32.40
N ALA A 55 36.33 -14.42 32.16
CA ALA A 55 36.33 -15.37 31.04
C ALA A 55 35.52 -16.61 31.39
N ASP A 56 35.05 -17.29 30.36
CA ASP A 56 34.56 -18.65 30.47
C ASP A 56 35.76 -19.60 30.49
N ILE A 57 35.83 -20.46 31.50
CA ILE A 57 36.91 -21.42 31.67
C ILE A 57 36.31 -22.82 31.53
N ASN A 58 36.85 -23.59 30.60
CA ASN A 58 36.57 -25.02 30.48
C ASN A 58 37.82 -25.78 30.90
N HIS A 59 37.78 -26.32 32.11
CA HIS A 59 38.82 -27.15 32.65
C HIS A 59 38.93 -28.43 31.83
N THR A 60 37.84 -29.16 31.55
CA THR A 60 37.87 -30.46 30.83
C THR A 60 38.80 -30.46 29.60
N ILE A 61 38.77 -29.41 28.79
CA ILE A 61 39.63 -29.27 27.59
C ILE A 61 40.73 -28.21 27.71
N GLY A 62 40.90 -27.57 28.88
CA GLY A 62 41.94 -26.58 29.14
C GLY A 62 41.81 -25.33 28.24
N THR A 63 40.64 -24.73 28.16
CA THR A 63 40.41 -23.52 27.34
C THR A 63 39.86 -22.38 28.17
N ILE A 64 40.24 -21.17 27.79
CA ILE A 64 39.75 -19.92 28.37
C ILE A 64 39.25 -19.07 27.21
N THR A 65 37.98 -18.67 27.22
CA THR A 65 37.40 -17.85 26.16
C THR A 65 36.84 -16.56 26.71
N MET A 66 37.14 -15.44 26.06
CA MET A 66 36.62 -14.13 26.42
C MET A 66 36.35 -13.29 25.18
N THR A 67 35.19 -12.63 25.15
CA THR A 67 34.93 -11.54 24.19
C THR A 67 34.99 -10.20 24.92
N LEU A 68 35.86 -9.30 24.49
CA LEU A 68 35.96 -7.93 24.95
C LEU A 68 35.14 -6.99 24.04
N PRO A 69 34.80 -5.77 24.49
CA PRO A 69 34.20 -4.77 23.62
C PRO A 69 35.06 -4.51 22.39
N SER A 70 34.42 -4.21 21.25
CA SER A 70 35.13 -3.71 20.07
C SER A 70 36.05 -2.53 20.42
N GLY A 71 37.13 -2.38 19.64
CA GLY A 71 38.13 -1.33 19.83
C GLY A 71 39.13 -1.61 20.95
N THR A 72 38.94 -2.69 21.73
CA THR A 72 39.93 -3.10 22.73
C THR A 72 41.26 -3.45 22.07
N ASP A 73 42.35 -2.88 22.57
CA ASP A 73 43.70 -3.19 22.10
C ASP A 73 44.14 -4.59 22.55
N LEU A 74 43.99 -5.56 21.64
CA LEU A 74 44.37 -6.95 21.88
C LEU A 74 45.89 -7.16 21.99
N LYS A 75 46.74 -6.18 21.66
CA LYS A 75 48.20 -6.29 21.84
C LYS A 75 48.65 -6.09 23.28
N ASN A 76 47.81 -5.43 24.09
CA ASN A 76 48.17 -4.97 25.42
C ASN A 76 47.19 -5.44 26.50
N VAL A 77 46.71 -6.69 26.42
CA VAL A 77 45.75 -7.24 27.38
C VAL A 77 46.46 -7.64 28.67
N LYS A 78 45.95 -7.23 29.84
CA LYS A 78 46.47 -7.61 31.15
C LYS A 78 45.48 -8.49 31.91
N PRO A 79 45.59 -9.82 31.82
CA PRO A 79 44.70 -10.71 32.56
C PRO A 79 45.09 -10.83 34.03
N GLU A 80 44.11 -10.67 34.91
CA GLU A 80 44.19 -11.03 36.32
C GLU A 80 43.76 -12.50 36.48
N ILE A 81 44.71 -13.35 36.81
CA ILE A 81 44.55 -14.80 36.93
C ILE A 81 44.62 -15.18 38.41
N ARG A 82 43.58 -15.84 38.91
CA ARG A 82 43.53 -16.44 40.26
C ARG A 82 43.84 -17.93 40.16
N LEU A 83 44.72 -18.41 41.02
CA LEU A 83 45.19 -19.80 41.07
C LEU A 83 45.06 -20.34 42.51
N PRO A 84 45.10 -21.67 42.70
CA PRO A 84 45.36 -22.28 44.01
C PRO A 84 46.66 -21.75 44.65
N GLU A 85 46.73 -21.75 45.98
CA GLU A 85 47.84 -21.16 46.76
C GLU A 85 49.21 -21.79 46.45
N SER A 86 49.21 -23.06 46.02
CA SER A 86 50.40 -23.85 45.69
C SER A 86 50.79 -23.80 44.21
N ALA A 87 50.17 -22.92 43.40
CA ALA A 87 50.32 -22.88 41.95
C ALA A 87 50.92 -21.58 41.42
N SER A 88 51.63 -21.68 40.30
CA SER A 88 52.14 -20.56 39.51
C SER A 88 51.65 -20.66 38.07
N VAL A 89 51.61 -19.55 37.34
CA VAL A 89 51.21 -19.52 35.91
C VAL A 89 52.23 -18.77 35.07
N THR A 90 52.51 -19.29 33.88
CA THR A 90 53.33 -18.63 32.85
C THR A 90 52.54 -18.53 31.55
N PRO A 91 52.36 -17.34 30.94
CA PRO A 91 52.76 -16.01 31.41
C PRO A 91 52.16 -15.61 32.76
N ALA A 92 52.88 -14.80 33.53
CA ALA A 92 52.47 -14.40 34.88
C ALA A 92 51.20 -13.56 34.90
N SER A 93 50.35 -13.76 35.92
CA SER A 93 49.18 -12.92 36.18
C SER A 93 49.55 -11.42 36.21
N GLY A 94 48.77 -10.57 35.54
CA GLY A 94 49.00 -9.13 35.43
C GLY A 94 50.03 -8.69 34.38
N SER A 95 50.71 -9.61 33.69
CA SER A 95 51.61 -9.28 32.58
C SER A 95 50.83 -8.80 31.33
N THR A 96 51.49 -8.02 30.48
CA THR A 96 50.93 -7.58 29.19
C THR A 96 51.06 -8.70 28.16
N ILE A 97 49.94 -9.15 27.60
CA ILE A 97 49.85 -10.26 26.65
C ILE A 97 49.21 -9.78 25.33
N ASP A 98 49.81 -10.22 24.22
CA ASP A 98 49.30 -9.97 22.87
C ASP A 98 48.44 -11.14 22.38
N PHE A 99 47.13 -10.89 22.26
CA PHE A 99 46.13 -11.81 21.69
C PHE A 99 45.77 -11.45 20.23
N SER A 100 46.40 -10.43 19.63
CA SER A 100 46.07 -9.98 18.26
C SER A 100 46.45 -10.99 17.18
N ASN A 101 47.34 -11.94 17.49
CA ASN A 101 47.80 -13.00 16.58
C ASN A 101 47.15 -14.37 16.85
N GLY A 102 46.16 -14.46 17.74
CA GLY A 102 45.44 -15.69 18.06
C GLY A 102 45.58 -16.14 19.52
N PRO A 103 45.22 -17.39 19.83
CA PRO A 103 45.22 -17.90 21.19
C PRO A 103 46.62 -17.96 21.82
N VAL A 104 46.70 -17.68 23.12
CA VAL A 104 47.94 -17.72 23.91
C VAL A 104 47.86 -18.85 24.92
N THR A 105 48.93 -19.62 25.05
CA THR A 105 49.03 -20.72 26.02
C THR A 105 49.51 -20.22 27.38
N PHE A 106 48.81 -20.62 28.43
CA PHE A 106 49.17 -20.44 29.83
C PHE A 106 49.48 -21.80 30.45
N GLU A 107 50.62 -21.93 31.10
CA GLU A 107 51.02 -23.14 31.81
C GLU A 107 50.89 -22.90 33.31
N VAL A 108 50.00 -23.66 33.96
CA VAL A 108 49.81 -23.65 35.41
C VAL A 108 50.60 -24.80 36.01
N VAL A 109 51.51 -24.52 36.93
CA VAL A 109 52.37 -25.52 37.58
C VAL A 109 52.16 -25.45 39.09
N SER A 110 51.79 -26.58 39.70
CA SER A 110 51.74 -26.75 41.15
C SER A 110 53.09 -27.21 41.70
N THR A 111 53.36 -26.88 42.96
CA THR A 111 54.53 -27.33 43.73
C THR A 111 54.78 -28.84 43.73
N ASN A 112 53.74 -29.67 43.54
CA ASN A 112 53.89 -31.13 43.43
C ASN A 112 54.34 -31.62 42.03
N GLY A 113 54.59 -30.71 41.08
CA GLY A 113 55.01 -31.00 39.72
C GLY A 113 53.86 -31.26 38.73
N ALA A 114 52.62 -31.29 39.19
CA ALA A 114 51.46 -31.34 38.30
C ALA A 114 51.36 -30.04 37.51
N HIS A 115 51.24 -30.15 36.20
CA HIS A 115 51.12 -29.00 35.30
C HIS A 115 49.89 -29.14 34.42
N ARG A 116 49.36 -28.00 33.98
CA ARG A 116 48.21 -27.95 33.09
C ARG A 116 48.32 -26.77 32.14
N THR A 117 48.11 -27.06 30.86
CA THR A 117 48.05 -26.04 29.82
C THR A 117 46.63 -25.54 29.66
N TYR A 118 46.47 -24.23 29.62
CA TYR A 118 45.26 -23.53 29.19
C TYR A 118 45.53 -22.78 27.91
N THR A 119 44.68 -22.93 26.91
CA THR A 119 44.72 -22.12 25.69
C THR A 119 43.69 -21.01 25.83
N ALA A 120 44.15 -19.77 25.98
CA ALA A 120 43.31 -18.59 26.12
C ALA A 120 43.07 -17.94 24.76
N SER A 121 41.80 -17.85 24.36
CA SER A 121 41.34 -17.15 23.16
C SER A 121 40.54 -15.92 23.56
N ILE A 122 41.11 -14.75 23.35
CA ILE A 122 40.48 -13.46 23.64
C ILE A 122 40.27 -12.72 22.33
N ALA A 123 39.04 -12.29 22.07
CA ALA A 123 38.69 -11.52 20.89
C ALA A 123 37.90 -10.26 21.28
N ALA A 124 37.86 -9.26 20.39
CA ALA A 124 37.12 -8.02 20.58
C ALA A 124 36.07 -7.85 19.48
N TYR A 125 34.78 -7.91 19.86
CA TYR A 125 33.69 -7.89 18.90
C TYR A 125 32.69 -6.76 19.16
N GLY A 126 32.19 -6.15 18.07
CA GLY A 126 31.15 -5.11 18.15
C GLY A 126 29.78 -5.72 18.41
N ASP A 127 28.99 -5.11 19.29
CA ASP A 127 27.58 -5.46 19.44
C ASP A 127 26.76 -4.80 18.32
N PRO A 128 26.11 -5.56 17.41
CA PRO A 128 25.44 -5.00 16.23
C PRO A 128 24.27 -4.05 16.56
N LYS A 129 24.55 -2.77 16.75
CA LYS A 129 23.57 -1.76 17.14
C LYS A 129 23.55 -0.58 16.20
N ILE A 130 22.35 -0.06 15.97
CA ILE A 130 22.15 1.29 15.43
C ILE A 130 22.02 2.20 16.66
N LEU A 131 22.96 3.13 16.82
CA LEU A 131 23.04 4.04 17.98
C LEU A 131 22.17 5.28 17.82
N SER A 132 21.98 5.73 16.58
CA SER A 132 21.07 6.82 16.23
C SER A 132 20.56 6.61 14.81
N PHE A 133 19.36 7.11 14.52
CA PHE A 133 18.78 7.09 13.18
C PHE A 133 17.96 8.34 12.97
N SER A 134 18.00 8.92 11.78
CA SER A 134 17.26 10.14 11.43
C SER A 134 16.98 10.21 9.94
N ILE A 135 15.96 10.97 9.56
CA ILE A 135 15.67 11.37 8.18
C ILE A 135 15.51 12.89 8.19
N GLY A 136 16.41 13.60 7.52
CA GLY A 136 16.49 15.05 7.64
C GLY A 136 16.72 15.46 9.11
N ASP A 137 15.86 16.33 9.63
CA ASP A 137 15.88 16.80 11.03
C ASP A 137 15.07 15.90 12.00
N LYS A 138 14.46 14.82 11.50
CA LYS A 138 13.55 13.97 12.27
C LYS A 138 14.27 12.76 12.83
N LEU A 139 14.33 12.69 14.16
CA LEU A 139 14.95 11.58 14.89
C LEU A 139 14.05 10.34 14.88
N GLY A 140 14.68 9.18 14.70
CA GLY A 140 14.04 7.88 14.84
C GLY A 140 14.04 7.40 16.29
N ILE A 141 12.93 6.77 16.69
CA ILE A 141 12.81 6.07 17.96
C ILE A 141 13.30 4.64 17.75
N ILE A 142 14.42 4.30 18.39
CA ILE A 142 15.02 2.97 18.32
C ILE A 142 14.48 2.11 19.48
N ASP A 143 13.81 1.02 19.13
CA ASP A 143 13.38 -0.01 20.07
C ASP A 143 14.38 -1.17 20.02
N GLU A 144 15.26 -1.22 21.00
CA GLU A 144 16.27 -2.28 21.12
C GLU A 144 15.69 -3.64 21.52
N VAL A 145 14.47 -3.73 22.04
CA VAL A 145 13.86 -5.02 22.37
C VAL A 145 13.29 -5.65 21.11
N ASN A 146 12.50 -4.90 20.37
CA ASN A 146 11.80 -5.37 19.16
C ASN A 146 12.62 -5.21 17.87
N LYS A 147 13.79 -4.56 17.95
CA LYS A 147 14.64 -4.20 16.80
C LYS A 147 13.85 -3.45 15.72
N THR A 148 13.11 -2.44 16.16
CA THR A 148 12.39 -1.55 15.24
C THR A 148 12.89 -0.13 15.37
N ILE A 149 12.79 0.63 14.29
CA ILE A 149 13.06 2.06 14.28
C ILE A 149 11.86 2.74 13.65
N LYS A 150 11.26 3.68 14.37
CA LYS A 150 10.12 4.46 13.88
C LYS A 150 10.52 5.90 13.68
N VAL A 151 10.29 6.43 12.48
CA VAL A 151 10.53 7.85 12.15
C VAL A 151 9.20 8.45 11.68
N GLU A 152 8.80 9.58 12.25
CA GLU A 152 7.70 10.39 11.73
C GLU A 152 8.30 11.62 11.05
N ILE A 153 8.12 11.73 9.74
CA ILE A 153 8.55 12.89 8.95
C ILE A 153 7.41 13.89 8.75
N GLY A 154 7.77 15.16 8.59
CA GLY A 154 6.79 16.21 8.35
C GLY A 154 6.05 16.06 7.03
N SER A 155 4.92 16.75 6.89
CA SER A 155 4.12 16.71 5.65
C SER A 155 4.84 17.29 4.43
N GLN A 156 5.92 18.04 4.65
CA GLN A 156 6.84 18.54 3.63
C GLN A 156 8.23 17.85 3.69
N GLY A 157 8.33 16.72 4.40
CA GLY A 157 9.58 16.02 4.70
C GLY A 157 10.20 15.22 3.54
N GLY A 158 9.73 15.43 2.31
CA GLY A 158 10.21 14.74 1.10
C GLY A 158 9.34 13.57 0.64
N ASP A 159 9.77 12.92 -0.44
CA ASP A 159 9.13 11.75 -1.04
C ASP A 159 9.56 10.47 -0.34
N LEU A 160 8.61 9.75 0.28
CA LEU A 160 8.84 8.45 0.92
C LEU A 160 9.51 7.43 -0.01
N SER A 161 9.34 7.54 -1.34
CA SER A 161 9.98 6.63 -2.28
C SER A 161 11.50 6.83 -2.40
N ASN A 162 12.04 7.92 -1.85
CA ASN A 162 13.44 8.31 -2.03
C ASN A 162 13.98 9.15 -0.85
N LEU A 163 14.09 8.56 0.35
CA LEU A 163 14.65 9.23 1.53
C LEU A 163 16.04 8.71 1.87
N ALA A 164 16.97 9.61 2.18
CA ALA A 164 18.33 9.31 2.61
C ALA A 164 18.45 9.43 4.14
N PRO A 165 18.44 8.32 4.90
CA PRO A 165 18.58 8.37 6.34
C PRO A 165 20.03 8.60 6.78
N SER A 166 20.22 9.31 7.88
CA SER A 166 21.50 9.44 8.57
C SER A 166 21.48 8.67 9.88
N PHE A 167 22.48 7.82 10.10
CA PHE A 167 22.55 6.99 11.29
C PHE A 167 23.99 6.67 11.68
N VAL A 168 24.17 6.32 12.96
CA VAL A 168 25.45 5.88 13.53
C VAL A 168 25.28 4.45 13.99
N ILE A 169 26.25 3.58 13.68
CA ILE A 169 26.30 2.19 14.17
C ILE A 169 27.38 2.03 15.24
N ALA A 170 27.28 0.98 16.04
CA ALA A 170 28.29 0.67 17.04
C ALA A 170 29.65 0.35 16.40
N GLU A 171 30.73 0.67 17.11
CA GLU A 171 32.09 0.36 16.68
C GLU A 171 32.30 -1.16 16.52
N GLY A 172 33.14 -1.55 15.55
CA GLY A 172 33.41 -2.95 15.21
C GLY A 172 32.23 -3.64 14.55
N THR A 173 31.33 -2.89 13.93
CA THR A 173 30.21 -3.42 13.16
C THR A 173 30.19 -2.79 11.77
N THR A 174 29.56 -3.47 10.83
CA THR A 174 29.25 -2.98 9.49
C THR A 174 27.75 -3.04 9.28
N VAL A 175 27.26 -2.35 8.25
CA VAL A 175 25.85 -2.35 7.87
C VAL A 175 25.74 -2.66 6.38
N ASP A 176 24.68 -3.36 6.00
CA ASP A 176 24.39 -3.73 4.61
C ASP A 176 24.13 -2.52 3.69
N VAL A 177 23.61 -1.42 4.24
CA VAL A 177 23.37 -0.17 3.53
C VAL A 177 24.09 0.97 4.23
N ALA A 178 24.91 1.74 3.52
CA ALA A 178 25.60 2.89 4.10
C ALA A 178 24.64 4.04 4.49
N SER A 179 25.01 4.79 5.53
CA SER A 179 24.32 6.02 5.92
C SER A 179 24.36 7.05 4.78
N GLY A 180 23.24 7.74 4.56
CA GLY A 180 23.06 8.72 3.48
C GLY A 180 22.62 8.14 2.14
N VAL A 181 22.52 6.81 2.00
CA VAL A 181 22.01 6.18 0.77
C VAL A 181 20.48 6.27 0.73
N ALA A 182 19.94 6.84 -0.34
CA ALA A 182 18.50 7.00 -0.51
C ALA A 182 17.78 5.65 -0.70
N ARG A 183 16.60 5.51 -0.10
CA ARG A 183 15.77 4.31 -0.15
C ARG A 183 14.29 4.65 -0.18
N ASN A 184 13.53 3.73 -0.76
CA ASN A 184 12.08 3.74 -0.72
C ASN A 184 11.57 3.23 0.63
N PHE A 185 10.82 4.04 1.37
CA PHE A 185 10.17 3.74 2.65
C PHE A 185 8.63 3.76 2.56
N THR A 186 8.04 3.62 1.35
CA THR A 186 6.59 3.35 1.22
C THR A 186 6.18 2.02 1.85
N SER A 187 7.15 1.16 2.16
CA SER A 187 7.05 -0.06 2.96
C SER A 187 8.20 -0.13 3.97
N PRO A 188 8.06 -0.82 5.11
CA PRO A 188 9.14 -0.98 6.08
C PRO A 188 10.40 -1.58 5.44
N LYS A 189 11.58 -1.08 5.84
CA LYS A 189 12.88 -1.51 5.31
C LYS A 189 13.79 -2.05 6.39
N VAL A 190 14.43 -3.17 6.08
CA VAL A 190 15.39 -3.83 6.98
C VAL A 190 16.80 -3.28 6.75
N TYR A 191 17.53 -3.11 7.86
CA TYR A 191 18.96 -2.85 7.93
C TYR A 191 19.62 -3.99 8.72
N THR A 192 20.66 -4.59 8.16
CA THR A 192 21.41 -5.66 8.80
C THR A 192 22.73 -5.11 9.30
N VAL A 193 22.89 -5.04 10.62
CA VAL A 193 24.16 -4.69 11.25
C VAL A 193 24.90 -5.98 11.57
N LEU A 194 26.14 -6.11 11.11
CA LEU A 194 26.99 -7.29 11.26
C LEU A 194 28.18 -6.96 12.16
N SER A 195 28.45 -7.80 13.15
CA SER A 195 29.66 -7.69 13.97
C SER A 195 30.88 -8.08 13.16
N ASN A 196 32.04 -7.49 13.47
CA ASN A 196 33.34 -7.86 12.92
C ASN A 196 33.76 -9.32 13.20
N ASN A 197 33.01 -10.09 13.98
CA ASN A 197 33.21 -11.54 14.08
C ASN A 197 32.71 -12.32 12.84
N GLY A 198 31.93 -11.69 11.95
CA GLY A 198 31.42 -12.30 10.73
C GLY A 198 30.19 -13.21 10.90
N TYR A 199 29.70 -13.43 12.12
CA TYR A 199 28.61 -14.37 12.42
C TYR A 199 27.44 -13.76 13.19
N THR A 200 27.69 -12.75 14.02
CA THR A 200 26.65 -12.11 14.83
C THR A 200 26.07 -10.92 14.10
N ALA A 201 24.79 -10.99 13.75
CA ALA A 201 24.07 -9.90 13.11
C ALA A 201 22.77 -9.55 13.85
N LYS A 202 22.34 -8.29 13.76
CA LYS A 202 21.01 -7.84 14.17
C LYS A 202 20.35 -7.11 13.02
N GLN A 203 19.09 -7.43 12.78
CA GLN A 203 18.26 -6.79 11.78
C GLN A 203 17.34 -5.78 12.44
N TYR A 204 17.33 -4.54 11.94
CA TYR A 204 16.43 -3.48 12.38
C TYR A 204 15.39 -3.22 11.30
N THR A 205 14.11 -3.30 11.65
CA THR A 205 13.01 -2.92 10.76
C THR A 205 12.69 -1.45 10.94
N VAL A 206 13.02 -0.64 9.94
CA VAL A 206 12.76 0.80 9.90
C VAL A 206 11.39 1.04 9.26
N THR A 207 10.50 1.73 9.98
CA THR A 207 9.22 2.20 9.48
C THR A 207 9.22 3.73 9.49
N VAL A 208 8.89 4.32 8.35
CA VAL A 208 8.76 5.77 8.21
C VAL A 208 7.30 6.09 7.98
N THR A 209 6.78 7.03 8.76
CA THR A 209 5.44 7.58 8.61
C THR A 209 5.56 9.05 8.25
N GLN A 210 4.60 9.58 7.48
CA GLN A 210 4.59 10.98 7.08
C GLN A 210 3.31 11.64 7.58
N ILE A 211 3.45 12.78 8.25
CA ILE A 211 2.33 13.60 8.70
C ILE A 211 1.54 14.03 7.47
N GLN A 212 0.21 13.95 7.54
CA GLN A 212 -0.60 14.39 6.41
C GLN A 212 -0.64 15.92 6.32
N ALA A 213 -0.45 16.44 5.11
CA ALA A 213 -0.61 17.87 4.83
C ALA A 213 -2.06 18.31 5.12
N PRO A 214 -2.28 19.59 5.49
CA PRO A 214 -3.63 20.10 5.74
C PRO A 214 -4.53 19.88 4.53
N ARG A 215 -5.67 19.20 4.70
CA ARG A 215 -6.63 18.96 3.62
C ARG A 215 -8.04 18.72 4.13
N ILE A 216 -9.02 18.86 3.25
CA ILE A 216 -10.41 18.45 3.51
C ILE A 216 -10.64 17.11 2.81
N GLU A 217 -11.21 16.13 3.52
CA GLU A 217 -11.59 14.83 2.96
C GLU A 217 -12.99 14.86 2.39
N SER A 218 -13.95 15.42 3.14
CA SER A 218 -15.31 15.65 2.66
C SER A 218 -15.89 16.92 3.25
N PHE A 219 -16.84 17.49 2.50
CA PHE A 219 -17.57 18.69 2.86
C PHE A 219 -19.02 18.49 2.43
N VAL A 220 -19.95 18.40 3.38
CA VAL A 220 -21.36 18.06 3.10
C VAL A 220 -22.25 19.18 3.60
N VAL A 221 -23.20 19.61 2.76
CA VAL A 221 -24.21 20.61 3.13
C VAL A 221 -25.59 20.03 2.84
N ASN A 222 -26.44 19.94 3.86
CA ASN A 222 -27.81 19.42 3.72
C ASN A 222 -27.90 18.07 2.98
N GLY A 223 -26.91 17.18 3.18
CA GLY A 223 -26.83 15.88 2.51
C GLY A 223 -26.20 15.87 1.12
N ALA A 224 -25.98 17.04 0.50
CA ALA A 224 -25.23 17.18 -0.74
C ALA A 224 -23.72 17.12 -0.48
N VAL A 225 -23.02 16.23 -1.18
CA VAL A 225 -21.57 16.07 -1.06
C VAL A 225 -20.87 17.10 -1.94
N GLY A 226 -19.94 17.84 -1.36
CA GLY A 226 -19.12 18.81 -2.06
C GLY A 226 -18.06 18.15 -2.93
N ILE A 227 -17.84 18.74 -4.10
CA ILE A 227 -16.74 18.41 -5.01
C ILE A 227 -15.49 19.07 -4.46
N VAL A 228 -14.57 18.28 -3.90
CA VAL A 228 -13.36 18.78 -3.26
C VAL A 228 -12.18 18.77 -4.24
N ASP A 229 -11.63 19.94 -4.50
CA ASP A 229 -10.38 20.13 -5.23
C ASP A 229 -9.27 20.53 -4.26
N ASN A 230 -8.52 19.53 -3.81
CA ASN A 230 -7.37 19.73 -2.93
C ASN A 230 -6.15 20.31 -3.67
N ALA A 231 -6.09 20.32 -5.00
CA ALA A 231 -4.99 20.96 -5.71
C ALA A 231 -5.20 22.48 -5.79
N ALA A 232 -6.41 22.90 -6.14
CA ALA A 232 -6.80 24.30 -6.23
C ALA A 232 -7.27 24.92 -4.89
N ASN A 233 -7.42 24.11 -3.84
CA ASN A 233 -8.05 24.51 -2.57
C ASN A 233 -9.45 25.11 -2.78
N SER A 234 -10.25 24.47 -3.61
CA SER A 234 -11.62 24.88 -3.86
C SER A 234 -12.57 23.75 -3.54
N ILE A 235 -13.77 24.12 -3.08
CA ILE A 235 -14.86 23.17 -2.87
C ILE A 235 -16.09 23.78 -3.48
N VAL A 236 -16.83 22.99 -4.26
CA VAL A 236 -18.13 23.39 -4.80
C VAL A 236 -19.17 22.41 -4.31
N VAL A 237 -20.23 22.93 -3.69
CA VAL A 237 -21.39 22.14 -3.29
C VAL A 237 -22.57 22.59 -4.14
N ILE A 238 -23.26 21.62 -4.75
CA ILE A 238 -24.44 21.86 -5.56
C ILE A 238 -25.66 21.44 -4.75
N LEU A 239 -26.51 22.41 -4.46
CA LEU A 239 -27.80 22.19 -3.81
C LEU A 239 -28.93 22.27 -4.86
N PRO A 240 -30.08 21.62 -4.60
CA PRO A 240 -31.23 21.71 -5.49
C PRO A 240 -31.63 23.15 -5.81
N PRO A 241 -32.23 23.42 -6.98
CA PRO A 241 -32.73 24.74 -7.34
C PRO A 241 -33.66 25.35 -6.27
N GLY A 242 -33.43 26.61 -5.91
CA GLY A 242 -34.21 27.33 -4.91
C GLY A 242 -33.81 27.08 -3.45
N ALA A 243 -32.74 26.32 -3.18
CA ALA A 243 -32.21 26.13 -1.84
C ALA A 243 -31.77 27.46 -1.20
N ASN A 244 -32.03 27.61 0.10
CA ASN A 244 -31.63 28.79 0.86
C ASN A 244 -30.15 28.70 1.26
N LEU A 245 -29.34 29.66 0.80
CA LEU A 245 -27.89 29.70 1.02
C LEU A 245 -27.44 30.53 2.23
N THR A 246 -28.37 31.12 2.99
CA THR A 246 -28.04 32.11 4.03
C THR A 246 -27.60 31.52 5.36
N ASN A 247 -28.05 30.31 5.70
CA ASN A 247 -27.84 29.67 7.00
C ASN A 247 -27.57 28.17 6.82
N LEU A 248 -26.40 27.85 6.29
CA LEU A 248 -25.97 26.47 6.03
C LEU A 248 -24.95 26.04 7.08
N ALA A 249 -25.08 24.82 7.61
CA ALA A 249 -24.16 24.27 8.62
C ALA A 249 -23.41 23.07 8.02
N PRO A 250 -22.23 23.27 7.41
CA PRO A 250 -21.53 22.20 6.72
C PRO A 250 -20.95 21.16 7.68
N VAL A 251 -21.08 19.88 7.32
CA VAL A 251 -20.40 18.77 7.99
C VAL A 251 -19.10 18.51 7.25
N ILE A 252 -17.99 18.68 7.97
CA ILE A 252 -16.63 18.62 7.41
C ILE A 252 -15.90 17.44 8.04
N THR A 253 -15.39 16.55 7.21
CA THR A 253 -14.47 15.48 7.62
C THR A 253 -13.05 15.88 7.27
N LEU A 254 -12.17 15.76 8.24
CA LEU A 254 -10.75 16.03 8.13
C LEU A 254 -9.96 14.75 8.42
N PRO A 255 -8.72 14.68 7.90
CA PRO A 255 -7.77 13.69 8.38
C PRO A 255 -7.54 13.82 9.88
N ALA A 256 -7.09 12.73 10.51
CA ALA A 256 -6.74 12.72 11.92
C ALA A 256 -5.75 13.84 12.28
N GLU A 257 -5.91 14.39 13.49
CA GLU A 257 -5.03 15.45 14.04
C GLU A 257 -5.04 16.78 13.23
N GLN A 258 -6.08 17.03 12.43
CA GLN A 258 -6.30 18.31 11.76
C GLN A 258 -7.50 19.05 12.36
N THR A 259 -7.50 20.38 12.20
CA THR A 259 -8.57 21.27 12.64
C THR A 259 -8.98 22.18 11.49
N VAL A 260 -10.22 22.69 11.52
CA VAL A 260 -10.74 23.62 10.51
C VAL A 260 -11.44 24.80 11.16
N THR A 261 -11.29 25.99 10.59
CA THR A 261 -12.02 27.20 10.96
C THR A 261 -12.61 27.85 9.70
N PRO A 262 -13.94 28.12 9.62
CA PRO A 262 -14.97 27.77 10.60
C PRO A 262 -15.05 26.27 10.91
N SER A 263 -15.46 25.92 12.14
CA SER A 263 -15.56 24.52 12.56
C SER A 263 -16.70 23.80 11.84
N SER A 264 -16.59 22.47 11.72
CA SER A 264 -17.70 21.62 11.28
C SER A 264 -18.96 21.91 12.10
N GLY A 265 -20.11 22.05 11.44
CA GLY A 265 -21.40 22.40 12.03
C GLY A 265 -21.63 23.89 12.28
N ALA A 266 -20.63 24.77 12.10
CA ALA A 266 -20.83 26.22 12.25
C ALA A 266 -21.68 26.77 11.09
N THR A 267 -22.72 27.56 11.41
CA THR A 267 -23.57 28.20 10.41
C THR A 267 -22.82 29.26 9.60
N GLN A 268 -22.88 29.17 8.28
CA GLN A 268 -22.28 30.09 7.32
C GLN A 268 -23.31 30.57 6.29
N ASN A 269 -23.05 31.75 5.73
CA ASN A 269 -23.84 32.35 4.66
C ASN A 269 -23.06 32.31 3.34
N PHE A 270 -23.56 31.55 2.37
CA PHE A 270 -22.98 31.41 1.03
C PHE A 270 -23.71 32.23 -0.05
N SER A 271 -24.77 32.97 0.32
CA SER A 271 -25.55 33.79 -0.63
C SER A 271 -24.76 34.97 -1.23
N ASN A 272 -23.64 35.35 -0.60
CA ASN A 272 -22.77 36.44 -1.03
C ASN A 272 -21.49 35.97 -1.76
N GLY A 273 -21.43 34.69 -2.14
CA GLY A 273 -20.28 34.09 -2.80
C GLY A 273 -19.53 33.11 -1.89
N SER A 274 -18.24 32.90 -2.19
CA SER A 274 -17.44 31.89 -1.51
C SER A 274 -17.14 32.25 -0.05
N VAL A 275 -17.14 31.25 0.82
CA VAL A 275 -16.71 31.34 2.22
C VAL A 275 -15.36 30.65 2.37
N THR A 276 -14.46 31.27 3.12
CA THR A 276 -13.11 30.75 3.34
C THR A 276 -13.05 29.80 4.55
N TYR A 277 -12.41 28.64 4.35
CA TYR A 277 -12.12 27.67 5.41
C TYR A 277 -10.61 27.45 5.53
N THR A 278 -10.06 27.61 6.73
CA THR A 278 -8.63 27.36 7.01
C THR A 278 -8.48 26.04 7.74
N VAL A 279 -7.79 25.09 7.11
CA VAL A 279 -7.42 23.80 7.71
C VAL A 279 -6.00 23.90 8.25
N LYS A 280 -5.77 23.33 9.43
CA LYS A 280 -4.48 23.31 10.10
C LYS A 280 -4.13 21.89 10.55
N ASN A 281 -2.92 21.41 10.24
CA ASN A 281 -2.43 20.11 10.72
C ASN A 281 -1.65 20.24 12.05
N LYS A 282 -1.19 19.11 12.60
CA LYS A 282 -0.43 19.08 13.87
C LYS A 282 0.92 19.80 13.83
N GLU A 283 1.47 20.05 12.65
CA GLU A 283 2.69 20.85 12.46
C GLU A 283 2.42 22.36 12.45
N ASN A 284 1.15 22.77 12.63
CA ASN A 284 0.67 24.13 12.47
C ASN A 284 0.73 24.69 11.05
N LEU A 285 0.96 23.84 10.03
CA LEU A 285 0.82 24.25 8.64
C LEU A 285 -0.64 24.46 8.31
N THR A 286 -0.93 25.46 7.48
CA THR A 286 -2.30 25.85 7.14
C THR A 286 -2.55 25.79 5.64
N LYS A 287 -3.80 25.48 5.28
CA LYS A 287 -4.29 25.54 3.90
C LYS A 287 -5.67 26.19 3.88
N VAL A 288 -5.85 27.11 2.93
CA VAL A 288 -7.04 27.96 2.85
C VAL A 288 -7.88 27.52 1.66
N TYR A 289 -9.13 27.11 1.93
CA TYR A 289 -10.09 26.65 0.96
C TYR A 289 -11.12 27.73 0.66
N ASN A 290 -11.42 27.95 -0.63
CA ASN A 290 -12.55 28.74 -1.07
C ASN A 290 -13.73 27.81 -1.34
N VAL A 291 -14.76 27.89 -0.49
CA VAL A 291 -15.95 27.04 -0.59
C VAL A 291 -17.08 27.84 -1.21
N LYS A 292 -17.59 27.36 -2.35
CA LYS A 292 -18.75 27.91 -3.04
C LYS A 292 -19.91 26.94 -2.90
N VAL A 293 -21.11 27.46 -2.62
CA VAL A 293 -22.35 26.68 -2.66
C VAL A 293 -23.23 27.29 -3.74
N GLU A 294 -23.70 26.47 -4.67
CA GLU A 294 -24.59 26.89 -5.76
C GLU A 294 -25.93 26.20 -5.61
N SER A 295 -27.01 26.92 -5.91
CA SER A 295 -28.35 26.35 -6.00
C SER A 295 -28.76 26.30 -7.47
N ILE A 296 -28.39 25.20 -8.13
CA ILE A 296 -28.57 24.99 -9.57
C ILE A 296 -28.97 23.54 -9.82
N ALA A 297 -29.57 23.27 -10.99
CA ALA A 297 -29.71 21.90 -11.47
C ALA A 297 -28.44 21.54 -12.26
N ALA A 298 -27.86 20.38 -11.97
CA ALA A 298 -26.87 19.79 -12.86
C ALA A 298 -27.61 19.23 -14.08
N THR A 299 -27.33 19.76 -15.27
CA THR A 299 -28.04 19.40 -16.51
C THR A 299 -27.13 19.07 -17.67
N LYS A 300 -25.80 19.24 -17.52
CA LYS A 300 -24.87 19.12 -18.63
C LYS A 300 -24.40 17.70 -18.88
N TYR A 301 -24.21 17.39 -20.16
CA TYR A 301 -23.51 16.23 -20.68
C TYR A 301 -22.08 16.67 -21.03
N ALA A 302 -21.09 16.21 -20.25
CA ALA A 302 -19.70 16.57 -20.48
C ALA A 302 -18.97 15.53 -21.32
N PHE A 303 -18.14 15.97 -22.27
CA PHE A 303 -17.07 15.14 -22.83
C PHE A 303 -15.72 15.60 -22.25
N LEU A 304 -14.97 14.64 -21.70
CA LEU A 304 -13.66 14.89 -21.09
C LEU A 304 -12.55 14.55 -22.08
N GLY A 305 -11.92 15.57 -22.66
CA GLY A 305 -10.91 15.41 -23.72
C GLY A 305 -9.49 15.80 -23.31
N LEU A 306 -8.49 15.33 -24.05
CA LEU A 306 -7.07 15.59 -23.73
C LEU A 306 -6.63 17.01 -24.14
N GLU A 307 -7.23 17.54 -25.20
CA GLU A 307 -6.81 18.80 -25.83
C GLU A 307 -7.74 19.97 -25.47
N ASP A 308 -7.42 21.18 -25.90
CA ASP A 308 -8.15 22.41 -25.52
C ASP A 308 -9.59 22.47 -26.06
N ASP A 309 -9.82 21.86 -27.21
CA ASP A 309 -11.14 21.78 -27.84
C ASP A 309 -11.29 20.55 -28.75
N ILE A 310 -12.51 20.30 -29.21
CA ILE A 310 -12.83 19.16 -30.08
C ILE A 310 -12.00 19.16 -31.37
N SER A 311 -11.75 20.32 -31.97
CA SER A 311 -11.02 20.42 -33.24
C SER A 311 -9.53 20.09 -33.10
N SER A 312 -8.97 20.34 -31.91
CA SER A 312 -7.58 20.04 -31.56
C SER A 312 -7.31 18.59 -31.15
N LEU A 313 -8.35 17.79 -30.81
CA LEU A 313 -8.20 16.38 -30.43
C LEU A 313 -7.38 15.59 -31.46
N VAL A 314 -6.27 14.99 -31.01
CA VAL A 314 -5.37 14.18 -31.84
C VAL A 314 -6.03 12.84 -32.19
N ASP A 315 -6.63 12.19 -31.19
CA ASP A 315 -7.41 10.98 -31.42
C ASP A 315 -8.71 11.32 -32.19
N ASP A 316 -8.79 10.79 -33.40
CA ASP A 316 -9.89 10.97 -34.33
C ASP A 316 -11.17 10.25 -33.87
N ASP A 317 -11.06 9.17 -33.10
CA ASP A 317 -12.21 8.51 -32.47
C ASP A 317 -12.79 9.39 -31.37
N ALA A 318 -11.95 9.89 -30.44
CA ALA A 318 -12.38 10.86 -29.45
C ALA A 318 -13.00 12.11 -30.09
N LYS A 319 -12.40 12.62 -31.16
CA LYS A 319 -12.93 13.75 -31.94
C LYS A 319 -14.30 13.43 -32.53
N ALA A 320 -14.49 12.27 -33.14
CA ALA A 320 -15.77 11.85 -33.71
C ALA A 320 -16.85 11.68 -32.64
N ALA A 321 -16.52 11.05 -31.50
CA ALA A 321 -17.41 10.91 -30.35
C ALA A 321 -17.84 12.27 -29.77
N ALA A 322 -16.88 13.16 -29.51
CA ALA A 322 -17.14 14.49 -28.97
C ALA A 322 -17.97 15.35 -29.94
N THR A 323 -17.68 15.29 -31.24
CA THR A 323 -18.46 15.99 -32.28
C THR A 323 -19.90 15.49 -32.32
N TRP A 324 -20.11 14.17 -32.25
CA TRP A 324 -21.44 13.60 -32.19
C TRP A 324 -22.19 14.01 -30.91
N MET A 325 -21.54 13.98 -29.74
CA MET A 325 -22.15 14.43 -28.49
C MET A 325 -22.54 15.90 -28.56
N GLN A 326 -21.68 16.75 -29.10
CA GLN A 326 -21.97 18.18 -29.31
C GLN A 326 -23.20 18.37 -30.19
N SER A 327 -23.29 17.64 -31.30
CA SER A 327 -24.46 17.69 -32.19
C SER A 327 -25.73 17.13 -31.54
N THR A 328 -25.61 16.15 -30.65
CA THR A 328 -26.75 15.44 -30.05
C THR A 328 -27.36 16.23 -28.89
N TYR A 329 -26.53 16.80 -28.01
CA TYR A 329 -26.98 17.47 -26.79
C TYR A 329 -26.97 19.01 -26.89
N GLY A 330 -26.38 19.59 -27.94
CA GLY A 330 -26.48 21.01 -28.27
C GLY A 330 -26.12 21.92 -27.10
N ALA A 331 -27.08 22.71 -26.61
CA ALA A 331 -26.86 23.65 -25.50
C ALA A 331 -26.54 22.97 -24.16
N ASP A 332 -26.86 21.68 -24.01
CA ASP A 332 -26.55 20.88 -22.82
C ASP A 332 -25.23 20.12 -22.92
N PHE A 333 -24.58 20.17 -24.07
CA PHE A 333 -23.21 19.66 -24.23
C PHE A 333 -22.19 20.60 -23.59
N LYS A 334 -21.18 20.01 -22.94
CA LYS A 334 -20.01 20.70 -22.41
C LYS A 334 -18.74 19.95 -22.78
N TYR A 335 -17.74 20.64 -23.31
CA TYR A 335 -16.40 20.07 -23.44
C TYR A 335 -15.54 20.53 -22.26
N ILE A 336 -14.82 19.61 -21.63
CA ILE A 336 -13.87 19.93 -20.56
C ILE A 336 -12.54 19.26 -20.89
N LYS A 337 -11.49 20.06 -21.04
CA LYS A 337 -10.13 19.53 -21.10
C LYS A 337 -9.79 18.87 -19.78
N ILE A 338 -9.26 17.65 -19.83
CA ILE A 338 -8.94 16.85 -18.65
C ILE A 338 -8.08 17.65 -17.68
N ALA A 339 -7.00 18.29 -18.15
CA ALA A 339 -6.11 19.08 -17.30
C ALA A 339 -6.81 20.23 -16.53
N ASP A 340 -7.94 20.72 -17.07
CA ASP A 340 -8.68 21.86 -16.52
C ASP A 340 -9.84 21.43 -15.62
N ILE A 341 -10.10 20.13 -15.45
CA ILE A 341 -11.15 19.64 -14.55
C ILE A 341 -10.91 20.19 -13.14
N SER A 342 -11.94 20.87 -12.61
CA SER A 342 -11.95 21.51 -11.31
C SER A 342 -13.33 21.35 -10.65
N ALA A 343 -13.43 21.62 -9.35
CA ALA A 343 -14.70 21.56 -8.66
C ALA A 343 -15.78 22.47 -9.29
N LEU A 344 -15.37 23.61 -9.86
CA LEU A 344 -16.26 24.59 -10.46
C LEU A 344 -16.81 24.15 -11.81
N ASN A 345 -15.96 23.66 -12.72
CA ASN A 345 -16.41 23.36 -14.07
C ASN A 345 -17.16 22.03 -14.20
N ILE A 346 -17.02 21.12 -13.24
CA ILE A 346 -17.79 19.87 -13.21
C ILE A 346 -19.11 20.00 -12.42
N GLY A 347 -19.31 21.08 -11.66
CA GLY A 347 -20.45 21.23 -10.75
C GLY A 347 -21.84 21.25 -11.43
N ASP A 348 -21.95 21.74 -12.66
CA ASP A 348 -23.19 21.76 -13.44
C ASP A 348 -23.39 20.50 -14.31
N VAL A 349 -22.45 19.56 -14.25
CA VAL A 349 -22.44 18.33 -15.06
C VAL A 349 -23.22 17.24 -14.34
N LYS A 350 -24.23 16.69 -15.03
CA LYS A 350 -25.01 15.53 -14.57
C LYS A 350 -24.35 14.23 -14.97
N VAL A 351 -23.92 14.13 -16.24
CA VAL A 351 -23.24 12.96 -16.79
C VAL A 351 -22.00 13.36 -17.57
N ALA A 352 -20.90 12.61 -17.41
CA ALA A 352 -19.67 12.81 -18.15
C ALA A 352 -19.30 11.57 -18.97
N MET A 353 -18.71 11.77 -20.14
CA MET A 353 -18.10 10.73 -20.95
C MET A 353 -16.59 10.95 -21.00
N LEU A 354 -15.83 9.91 -20.63
CA LEU A 354 -14.40 9.82 -20.81
C LEU A 354 -14.11 8.73 -21.85
N TYR A 355 -13.65 9.15 -23.03
CA TYR A 355 -13.36 8.25 -24.13
C TYR A 355 -12.17 8.74 -24.96
N TYR A 356 -11.25 7.81 -25.23
CA TYR A 356 -10.22 7.94 -26.24
C TYR A 356 -9.61 6.57 -26.55
N LEU A 357 -8.99 6.47 -27.72
CA LEU A 357 -8.15 5.38 -28.19
C LEU A 357 -6.76 5.96 -28.50
N THR A 358 -5.73 5.46 -27.82
CA THR A 358 -4.36 5.97 -27.97
C THR A 358 -3.89 5.76 -29.43
N PRO A 359 -3.41 6.80 -30.13
CA PRO A 359 -3.00 6.71 -31.53
C PRO A 359 -1.85 5.75 -31.81
N LYS A 360 -1.73 5.32 -33.07
CA LYS A 360 -0.75 4.37 -33.60
C LYS A 360 0.71 4.78 -33.39
N GLU A 361 1.02 6.07 -33.47
CA GLU A 361 2.35 6.62 -33.26
C GLU A 361 2.86 6.46 -31.81
N ASN A 362 1.98 6.15 -30.88
CA ASN A 362 2.29 5.86 -29.48
C ASN A 362 2.30 4.33 -29.24
N GLN A 363 2.90 3.54 -30.13
CA GLN A 363 3.01 2.08 -29.98
C GLN A 363 4.13 1.69 -29.00
N GLY A 364 3.74 1.20 -27.83
CA GLY A 364 4.63 0.73 -26.76
C GLY A 364 3.87 0.39 -25.46
N PHE A 365 2.58 0.09 -25.58
CA PHE A 365 1.62 0.07 -24.46
C PHE A 365 0.95 -1.29 -24.40
N SER A 366 1.64 -2.28 -23.83
CA SER A 366 0.93 -3.41 -23.23
C SER A 366 0.50 -3.00 -21.84
N ALA A 367 -0.76 -3.27 -21.46
CA ALA A 367 -1.23 -3.01 -20.10
C ALA A 367 -0.85 -4.19 -19.22
N THR A 368 0.24 -4.09 -18.48
CA THR A 368 0.56 -5.01 -17.39
C THR A 368 -0.10 -4.55 -16.09
N SER A 369 -0.15 -5.45 -15.10
CA SER A 369 -0.54 -5.06 -13.75
C SER A 369 0.35 -3.96 -13.16
N SER A 370 1.54 -3.71 -13.71
CA SER A 370 2.50 -2.74 -13.18
C SER A 370 2.49 -1.36 -13.87
N ASP A 371 2.06 -1.28 -15.13
CA ASP A 371 2.08 -0.05 -15.92
C ASP A 371 0.68 0.54 -16.20
N VAL A 372 -0.39 -0.24 -16.04
CA VAL A 372 -1.74 0.16 -16.44
C VAL A 372 -2.22 1.45 -15.76
N SER A 373 -1.75 1.70 -14.54
CA SER A 373 -2.03 2.95 -13.81
C SER A 373 -1.30 4.17 -14.40
N ASN A 374 -0.19 3.97 -15.09
CA ASN A 374 0.61 5.01 -15.74
C ASN A 374 0.14 5.32 -17.16
N MET A 375 -0.72 4.48 -17.75
CA MET A 375 -1.31 4.70 -19.08
C MET A 375 -2.33 5.83 -19.10
N LEU A 376 -2.94 6.14 -17.95
CA LEU A 376 -3.81 7.30 -17.82
C LEU A 376 -2.98 8.60 -17.88
N PRO A 377 -3.54 9.70 -18.42
CA PRO A 377 -2.97 11.03 -18.25
C PRO A 377 -2.64 11.31 -16.80
N ALA A 378 -1.55 12.01 -16.51
CA ALA A 378 -1.04 12.20 -15.14
C ALA A 378 -2.12 12.66 -14.14
N GLY A 379 -3.01 13.57 -14.56
CA GLY A 379 -4.13 14.05 -13.73
C GLY A 379 -5.19 13.01 -13.38
N LEU A 380 -5.35 11.96 -14.21
CA LEU A 380 -6.33 10.88 -14.06
C LEU A 380 -5.73 9.61 -13.41
N ARG A 381 -4.42 9.56 -13.16
CA ARG A 381 -3.77 8.44 -12.46
C ARG A 381 -4.25 8.35 -11.01
N LEU A 382 -3.97 7.22 -10.36
CA LEU A 382 -4.28 7.03 -8.95
C LEU A 382 -3.65 8.16 -8.10
N GLY A 383 -4.47 8.89 -7.36
CA GLY A 383 -4.04 10.06 -6.57
C GLY A 383 -3.85 11.36 -7.36
N GLY A 384 -4.01 11.36 -8.69
CA GLY A 384 -3.95 12.56 -9.53
C GLY A 384 -5.04 13.58 -9.18
N SER A 385 -4.76 14.87 -9.37
CA SER A 385 -5.64 15.97 -8.96
C SER A 385 -7.03 15.88 -9.58
N GLN A 386 -7.11 15.69 -10.89
CA GLN A 386 -8.36 15.61 -11.64
C GLN A 386 -9.13 14.32 -11.27
N ALA A 387 -8.42 13.21 -11.05
CA ALA A 387 -9.01 11.98 -10.53
C ALA A 387 -9.69 12.19 -9.16
N GLN A 388 -9.06 12.96 -8.26
CA GLN A 388 -9.65 13.27 -6.95
C GLN A 388 -10.89 14.18 -7.05
N VAL A 389 -10.88 15.14 -7.99
CA VAL A 389 -12.06 15.98 -8.27
C VAL A 389 -13.21 15.13 -8.79
N LEU A 390 -12.97 14.33 -9.83
CA LEU A 390 -14.01 13.44 -10.40
C LEU A 390 -14.48 12.39 -9.39
N LYS A 391 -13.58 11.83 -8.58
CA LYS A 391 -13.97 10.93 -7.48
C LYS A 391 -14.95 11.60 -6.52
N SER A 392 -14.66 12.84 -6.10
CA SER A 392 -15.55 13.59 -5.20
C SER A 392 -16.90 13.90 -5.88
N TRP A 393 -16.87 14.25 -7.17
CA TRP A 393 -18.07 14.52 -7.96
C TRP A 393 -18.95 13.26 -8.13
N VAL A 394 -18.38 12.10 -8.47
CA VAL A 394 -19.14 10.84 -8.55
C VAL A 394 -19.69 10.45 -7.17
N LYS A 395 -18.91 10.61 -6.10
CA LYS A 395 -19.43 10.40 -4.74
C LYS A 395 -20.61 11.30 -4.39
N GLY A 396 -20.67 12.50 -4.98
CA GLY A 396 -21.78 13.42 -4.87
C GLY A 396 -22.96 13.17 -5.80
N GLY A 397 -22.92 12.15 -6.65
CA GLY A 397 -24.04 11.78 -7.54
C GLY A 397 -23.80 12.08 -9.03
N GLY A 398 -22.58 12.48 -9.41
CA GLY A 398 -22.20 12.59 -10.82
C GLY A 398 -22.11 11.22 -11.49
N ASP A 399 -22.73 11.06 -12.65
CA ASP A 399 -22.74 9.79 -13.39
C ASP A 399 -21.71 9.80 -14.52
N MET A 400 -21.09 8.65 -14.83
CA MET A 400 -20.01 8.63 -15.82
C MET A 400 -20.04 7.43 -16.76
N LEU A 401 -19.85 7.67 -18.04
CA LEU A 401 -19.47 6.68 -19.04
C LEU A 401 -17.95 6.71 -19.24
N ILE A 402 -17.27 5.60 -18.97
CA ILE A 402 -15.87 5.38 -19.30
C ILE A 402 -15.83 4.36 -20.43
N ALA A 403 -15.23 4.71 -21.57
CA ALA A 403 -15.06 3.79 -22.68
C ALA A 403 -13.68 3.97 -23.28
N GLY A 404 -13.15 3.00 -24.01
CA GLY A 404 -11.83 3.16 -24.62
C GLY A 404 -10.68 2.79 -23.67
N ASP A 405 -9.48 3.24 -24.02
CA ASP A 405 -8.27 3.11 -23.22
C ASP A 405 -8.35 3.70 -21.80
N PRO A 406 -9.20 4.69 -21.46
CA PRO A 406 -9.32 5.14 -20.07
C PRO A 406 -10.07 4.18 -19.14
N SER A 407 -10.44 2.97 -19.58
CA SER A 407 -11.10 1.96 -18.73
C SER A 407 -10.46 1.75 -17.33
N PRO A 408 -9.11 1.80 -17.16
CA PRO A 408 -8.47 1.73 -15.83
C PRO A 408 -8.81 2.90 -14.89
N PHE A 409 -9.44 3.98 -15.37
CA PHE A 409 -9.80 5.12 -14.55
C PHE A 409 -10.77 4.77 -13.40
N ILE A 410 -11.52 3.68 -13.53
CA ILE A 410 -12.36 3.13 -12.46
C ILE A 410 -11.58 2.88 -11.15
N PHE A 411 -10.30 2.51 -11.25
CA PHE A 411 -9.42 2.30 -10.09
C PHE A 411 -8.93 3.62 -9.49
N SER A 412 -8.67 4.63 -10.32
CA SER A 412 -8.30 5.97 -9.86
C SER A 412 -9.43 6.66 -9.08
N LEU A 413 -10.68 6.38 -9.45
CA LEU A 413 -11.87 6.77 -8.67
C LEU A 413 -11.96 6.02 -7.35
N GLY A 414 -11.32 4.86 -7.24
CA GLY A 414 -11.45 3.95 -6.09
C GLY A 414 -12.81 3.28 -6.01
N ARG A 415 -13.60 3.29 -7.11
CA ARG A 415 -14.85 2.54 -7.19
C ARG A 415 -14.57 1.03 -7.23
N VAL A 416 -13.39 0.67 -7.72
CA VAL A 416 -12.83 -0.67 -7.70
C VAL A 416 -11.45 -0.56 -7.05
N PRO A 417 -11.22 -1.18 -5.88
CA PRO A 417 -9.93 -1.12 -5.18
C PRO A 417 -8.83 -1.83 -5.97
N ALA A 418 -7.68 -1.18 -6.10
CA ALA A 418 -6.49 -1.75 -6.72
C ALA A 418 -5.21 -1.29 -6.00
N ASN A 419 -4.32 -2.25 -5.79
CA ASN A 419 -2.91 -2.09 -5.48
C ASN A 419 -2.11 -2.92 -6.48
N PHE A 420 -1.74 -2.25 -7.56
CA PHE A 420 -0.99 -2.78 -8.71
C PHE A 420 0.38 -3.40 -8.34
N GLY A 421 0.91 -3.10 -7.14
CA GLY A 421 2.16 -3.70 -6.63
C GLY A 421 1.97 -4.94 -5.74
N ALA A 422 0.72 -5.36 -5.48
CA ALA A 422 0.41 -6.49 -4.61
C ALA A 422 -0.29 -7.63 -5.36
N ALA A 423 -0.22 -8.84 -4.79
CA ALA A 423 -0.92 -10.00 -5.31
C ALA A 423 -2.44 -9.77 -5.32
N ARG A 424 -3.10 -10.34 -6.34
CA ARG A 424 -4.54 -10.22 -6.55
C ARG A 424 -5.29 -10.96 -5.43
N ALA A 425 -6.32 -10.33 -4.88
CA ALA A 425 -7.17 -10.86 -3.81
C ALA A 425 -8.47 -10.04 -3.75
N PRO A 426 -9.50 -10.49 -3.00
CA PRO A 426 -10.57 -9.58 -2.60
C PRO A 426 -9.98 -8.27 -2.05
N GLY A 427 -10.54 -7.15 -2.52
CA GLY A 427 -10.06 -5.79 -2.25
C GLY A 427 -8.75 -5.38 -2.92
N ASN A 428 -8.22 -6.21 -3.81
CA ASN A 428 -7.15 -5.85 -4.73
C ASN A 428 -7.42 -6.45 -6.12
N TYR A 429 -8.27 -5.75 -6.87
CA TYR A 429 -8.60 -6.10 -8.24
C TYR A 429 -7.65 -5.36 -9.17
N VAL A 430 -7.06 -6.08 -10.11
CA VAL A 430 -6.09 -5.49 -11.05
C VAL A 430 -6.53 -5.71 -12.47
N PHE A 431 -6.09 -4.78 -13.30
CA PHE A 431 -6.27 -4.80 -14.73
C PHE A 431 -5.03 -5.39 -15.40
N SER A 432 -5.21 -6.17 -16.46
CA SER A 432 -4.10 -6.55 -17.32
C SER A 432 -4.60 -6.98 -18.69
N GLU A 433 -3.79 -6.74 -19.70
CA GLU A 433 -3.89 -7.40 -21.01
C GLU A 433 -3.63 -8.92 -20.86
N PHE A 434 -4.47 -9.74 -21.48
CA PHE A 434 -4.33 -11.20 -21.46
C PHE A 434 -4.35 -11.75 -22.88
N GLY A 435 -3.41 -12.64 -23.20
CA GLY A 435 -3.27 -13.24 -24.53
C GLY A 435 -2.19 -12.60 -25.43
N CYS A 436 -1.48 -11.58 -24.94
CA CYS A 436 -0.43 -10.87 -25.70
C CYS A 436 0.83 -10.76 -24.83
N ALA A 437 1.89 -11.48 -25.19
CA ALA A 437 3.09 -11.65 -24.36
C ALA A 437 4.33 -10.87 -24.86
N SER A 438 4.19 -9.96 -25.82
CA SER A 438 5.31 -9.13 -26.30
C SER A 438 5.26 -7.72 -25.72
N GLU A 439 6.43 -7.10 -25.56
CA GLU A 439 6.61 -5.72 -25.08
C GLU A 439 5.89 -4.66 -25.95
N THR A 440 5.45 -5.04 -27.15
CA THR A 440 4.75 -4.18 -28.11
C THR A 440 3.22 -4.18 -27.96
N GLY A 441 2.64 -5.05 -27.12
CA GLY A 441 1.19 -5.26 -27.01
C GLY A 441 0.59 -6.00 -28.21
N CYS A 442 -0.71 -6.30 -28.18
CA CYS A 442 -1.45 -6.78 -29.35
C CYS A 442 -1.87 -5.62 -30.25
N TYR A 443 -1.42 -5.64 -31.50
CA TYR A 443 -1.90 -4.77 -32.56
C TYR A 443 -2.31 -5.65 -33.75
N ASP A 444 -3.59 -5.59 -34.12
CA ASP A 444 -4.10 -6.24 -35.33
C ASP A 444 -4.38 -5.18 -36.40
N THR A 445 -3.83 -5.34 -37.59
CA THR A 445 -4.14 -4.49 -38.75
C THR A 445 -4.52 -5.35 -39.95
N GLY A 446 -5.29 -4.81 -40.89
CA GLY A 446 -5.67 -5.52 -42.11
C GLY A 446 -6.71 -6.62 -41.86
N LYS A 447 -7.64 -6.34 -40.93
CA LYS A 447 -8.71 -7.27 -40.57
C LYS A 447 -9.64 -7.50 -41.76
N PRO A 448 -10.12 -8.73 -41.99
CA PRO A 448 -11.10 -8.98 -43.02
C PRO A 448 -12.44 -8.33 -42.63
N ALA A 449 -13.29 -8.04 -43.63
CA ALA A 449 -14.54 -7.31 -43.42
C ALA A 449 -15.55 -8.05 -42.51
N ASP A 450 -15.39 -9.37 -42.34
CA ASP A 450 -16.20 -10.24 -41.48
C ASP A 450 -15.65 -10.39 -40.05
N ASP A 451 -14.51 -9.76 -39.72
CA ASP A 451 -13.98 -9.65 -38.36
C ASP A 451 -14.77 -8.63 -37.54
N ILE A 452 -16.04 -8.95 -37.29
CA ILE A 452 -16.99 -8.09 -36.59
C ILE A 452 -16.78 -8.25 -35.08
N TRP A 453 -16.69 -7.14 -34.37
CA TRP A 453 -16.45 -7.10 -32.94
C TRP A 453 -17.63 -6.45 -32.23
N GLY A 454 -17.85 -6.81 -30.96
CA GLY A 454 -19.13 -6.53 -30.30
C GLY A 454 -19.22 -7.01 -28.86
N LEU A 455 -20.39 -6.79 -28.26
CA LEU A 455 -20.75 -7.37 -26.97
C LEU A 455 -21.45 -8.71 -27.17
N GLY A 456 -20.90 -9.77 -26.60
CA GLY A 456 -21.57 -11.06 -26.45
C GLY A 456 -22.62 -10.96 -25.35
N MET A 457 -23.89 -11.19 -25.72
CA MET A 457 -25.05 -10.89 -24.88
C MET A 457 -25.87 -12.13 -24.54
N ARG A 458 -25.28 -13.33 -24.70
CA ARG A 458 -25.92 -14.60 -24.35
C ARG A 458 -26.30 -14.60 -22.87
N ASP A 459 -27.48 -15.11 -22.54
CA ASP A 459 -27.96 -15.16 -21.15
C ASP A 459 -27.00 -15.98 -20.26
N SER A 460 -26.36 -17.01 -20.81
CA SER A 460 -25.33 -17.82 -20.12
C SER A 460 -24.07 -17.05 -19.75
N ASN A 461 -23.82 -15.91 -20.40
CA ASN A 461 -22.62 -15.09 -20.20
C ASN A 461 -22.81 -14.03 -19.11
N ASN A 462 -24.02 -13.88 -18.61
CA ASN A 462 -24.42 -12.88 -17.64
C ASN A 462 -25.16 -13.56 -16.48
N SER A 463 -25.52 -12.80 -15.45
CA SER A 463 -26.36 -13.31 -14.36
C SER A 463 -27.85 -13.43 -14.74
N GLY A 464 -28.21 -13.04 -15.97
CA GLY A 464 -29.56 -13.13 -16.52
C GLY A 464 -29.68 -12.48 -17.91
N ASN A 465 -30.90 -12.44 -18.44
CA ASN A 465 -31.19 -11.80 -19.74
C ASN A 465 -31.13 -10.27 -19.60
N ARG A 466 -30.23 -9.65 -20.37
CA ARG A 466 -29.97 -8.20 -20.36
C ARG A 466 -30.59 -7.45 -21.53
N ARG A 467 -31.17 -8.14 -22.51
CA ARG A 467 -31.59 -7.55 -23.79
C ARG A 467 -32.78 -6.60 -23.69
N ASN A 468 -33.61 -6.79 -22.67
CA ASN A 468 -34.78 -5.95 -22.44
C ASN A 468 -34.43 -4.68 -21.63
N ASP A 469 -33.16 -4.49 -21.28
CA ASP A 469 -32.70 -3.26 -20.65
C ASP A 469 -32.78 -2.10 -21.66
N GLU A 470 -33.16 -0.92 -21.16
CA GLU A 470 -33.37 0.26 -21.99
C GLU A 470 -32.12 0.71 -22.74
N ILE A 471 -30.93 0.38 -22.22
CA ILE A 471 -29.68 0.70 -22.89
C ILE A 471 -29.55 0.01 -24.26
N PHE A 472 -30.30 -1.07 -24.50
CA PHE A 472 -30.29 -1.81 -25.77
C PHE A 472 -31.45 -1.49 -26.71
N ASN A 473 -32.34 -0.56 -26.35
CA ASN A 473 -33.48 -0.20 -27.19
C ASN A 473 -33.02 0.36 -28.56
N GLY A 474 -33.62 -0.16 -29.63
CA GLY A 474 -33.35 0.31 -31.00
C GLY A 474 -32.02 -0.15 -31.60
N LEU A 475 -31.31 -1.08 -30.94
CA LEU A 475 -30.08 -1.68 -31.46
C LEU A 475 -30.35 -2.92 -32.31
N THR A 476 -29.47 -3.14 -33.29
CA THR A 476 -29.50 -4.33 -34.14
C THR A 476 -28.55 -5.39 -33.58
N PHE A 477 -29.07 -6.59 -33.37
CA PHE A 477 -28.31 -7.76 -32.89
C PHE A 477 -28.11 -8.79 -34.01
N GLU A 478 -27.03 -9.56 -33.90
CA GLU A 478 -26.68 -10.64 -34.83
C GLU A 478 -26.40 -11.95 -34.08
N GLY A 479 -26.15 -13.04 -34.80
CA GLY A 479 -25.77 -14.35 -34.24
C GLY A 479 -26.92 -15.32 -33.96
N GLY A 480 -28.16 -14.83 -33.92
CA GLY A 480 -29.37 -15.64 -33.74
C GLY A 480 -29.61 -16.12 -32.30
N ALA A 481 -30.77 -16.73 -32.07
CA ALA A 481 -31.24 -17.12 -30.74
C ALA A 481 -30.24 -17.97 -29.94
N GLY A 482 -29.82 -17.48 -28.77
CA GLY A 482 -28.86 -18.16 -27.87
C GLY A 482 -27.39 -17.89 -28.19
N ASN A 483 -27.09 -17.16 -29.27
CA ASN A 483 -25.74 -16.78 -29.67
C ASN A 483 -25.67 -15.28 -30.03
N GLU A 484 -26.60 -14.49 -29.50
CA GLU A 484 -26.73 -13.09 -29.89
C GLU A 484 -25.55 -12.24 -29.40
N TYR A 485 -25.14 -11.33 -30.27
CA TYR A 485 -24.21 -10.26 -29.93
C TYR A 485 -24.67 -8.94 -30.51
N LEU A 486 -24.26 -7.87 -29.85
CA LEU A 486 -24.38 -6.50 -30.34
C LEU A 486 -23.11 -6.17 -31.12
N PRO A 487 -23.11 -6.15 -32.47
CA PRO A 487 -21.98 -5.66 -33.23
C PRO A 487 -21.80 -4.16 -33.04
N LEU A 488 -20.57 -3.73 -32.73
CA LEU A 488 -20.18 -2.32 -32.76
C LEU A 488 -19.10 -2.05 -33.84
N GLN A 489 -18.33 -3.09 -34.22
CA GLN A 489 -17.32 -3.17 -35.29
C GLN A 489 -16.20 -2.09 -35.30
N ASN A 490 -14.96 -2.56 -35.43
CA ASN A 490 -13.77 -1.72 -35.57
C ASN A 490 -13.41 -1.47 -37.04
N SER A 491 -12.57 -0.47 -37.30
CA SER A 491 -11.95 -0.24 -38.60
C SER A 491 -10.99 -1.37 -38.97
N ALA A 492 -11.03 -1.81 -40.24
CA ALA A 492 -10.06 -2.77 -40.76
C ALA A 492 -8.62 -2.23 -40.77
N ASN A 493 -8.47 -0.90 -40.71
CA ASN A 493 -7.20 -0.19 -40.84
C ASN A 493 -6.64 0.34 -39.51
N ARG A 494 -7.33 0.12 -38.38
CA ARG A 494 -6.89 0.55 -37.04
C ARG A 494 -6.71 -0.66 -36.11
N GLU A 495 -5.88 -0.45 -35.09
CA GLU A 495 -5.37 -1.48 -34.19
C GLU A 495 -6.31 -1.78 -33.04
N VAL A 496 -6.49 -3.07 -32.76
CA VAL A 496 -7.27 -3.55 -31.61
C VAL A 496 -6.31 -3.97 -30.50
N ARG A 497 -6.37 -3.27 -29.36
CA ARG A 497 -5.65 -3.65 -28.13
C ARG A 497 -6.51 -4.57 -27.26
N LEU A 498 -5.87 -5.51 -26.55
CA LEU A 498 -6.54 -6.53 -25.70
C LEU A 498 -6.40 -6.23 -24.20
N ILE A 499 -6.57 -4.97 -23.82
CA ILE A 499 -6.63 -4.43 -22.46
C ILE A 499 -8.03 -4.64 -21.81
N TRP A 500 -8.30 -5.80 -21.19
CA TRP A 500 -9.57 -6.04 -20.47
C TRP A 500 -9.38 -6.30 -18.97
N TRP A 501 -10.51 -6.30 -18.24
CA TRP A 501 -10.54 -6.70 -16.84
C TRP A 501 -10.04 -8.13 -16.66
N GLN A 502 -8.88 -8.30 -16.04
CA GLN A 502 -8.40 -9.62 -15.69
C GLN A 502 -9.32 -10.22 -14.60
N HIS A 503 -9.64 -11.49 -14.76
CA HIS A 503 -10.80 -12.11 -14.15
C HIS A 503 -10.72 -12.31 -12.66
N PHE A 504 -11.86 -12.31 -11.98
CA PHE A 504 -12.00 -12.77 -10.60
C PHE A 504 -11.71 -14.27 -10.41
N ASP A 505 -11.15 -14.93 -11.42
CA ASP A 505 -10.70 -16.30 -11.32
C ASP A 505 -9.61 -16.43 -10.25
N GLY A 506 -9.77 -17.41 -9.37
CA GLY A 506 -9.00 -17.55 -8.13
C GLY A 506 -9.18 -16.45 -7.09
N ILE A 507 -10.03 -15.43 -7.32
CA ILE A 507 -10.26 -14.29 -6.41
C ILE A 507 -11.62 -14.37 -5.72
N LEU A 508 -12.69 -14.61 -6.50
CA LEU A 508 -14.05 -14.80 -5.98
C LEU A 508 -14.44 -16.28 -6.03
N ASN A 509 -15.52 -16.65 -5.35
CA ASN A 509 -16.06 -18.01 -5.37
C ASN A 509 -17.59 -17.97 -5.55
N PRO A 510 -18.15 -18.57 -6.61
CA PRO A 510 -17.47 -19.20 -7.74
C PRO A 510 -16.61 -18.19 -8.53
N SER A 511 -15.43 -18.64 -8.97
CA SER A 511 -14.37 -17.77 -9.51
C SER A 511 -14.55 -17.46 -10.99
N CYS A 512 -15.09 -18.41 -11.74
CA CYS A 512 -15.34 -18.36 -13.18
C CYS A 512 -16.20 -19.59 -13.56
N CYS A 513 -16.81 -19.70 -14.74
CA CYS A 513 -17.14 -18.71 -15.77
C CYS A 513 -18.65 -18.81 -16.09
N GLY A 514 -19.44 -19.23 -15.10
CA GLY A 514 -20.89 -19.37 -15.22
C GLY A 514 -21.64 -18.09 -14.88
N SER A 515 -22.95 -18.13 -15.07
CA SER A 515 -23.87 -17.07 -14.66
C SER A 515 -23.85 -16.83 -13.14
N ASP A 516 -23.50 -17.83 -12.36
CA ASP A 516 -23.25 -17.75 -10.91
C ASP A 516 -22.00 -16.93 -10.56
N ALA A 517 -20.91 -17.07 -11.32
CA ALA A 517 -19.72 -16.24 -11.19
C ALA A 517 -20.02 -14.77 -11.56
N ALA A 518 -20.79 -14.53 -12.62
CA ALA A 518 -21.28 -13.19 -12.94
C ALA A 518 -22.15 -12.62 -11.81
N SER A 519 -23.06 -13.43 -11.25
CA SER A 519 -23.88 -13.01 -10.10
C SER A 519 -23.04 -12.69 -8.86
N GLN A 520 -21.98 -13.47 -8.62
CA GLN A 520 -21.05 -13.23 -7.51
C GLN A 520 -20.30 -11.91 -7.68
N PHE A 521 -19.77 -11.65 -8.88
CA PHE A 521 -19.16 -10.37 -9.23
C PHE A 521 -20.10 -9.19 -8.99
N GLU A 522 -21.34 -9.27 -9.50
CA GLU A 522 -22.34 -8.21 -9.37
C GLU A 522 -22.66 -7.88 -7.91
N LYS A 523 -22.72 -8.90 -7.05
CA LYS A 523 -22.93 -8.73 -5.60
C LYS A 523 -21.69 -8.15 -4.91
N THR A 524 -20.50 -8.64 -5.24
CA THR A 524 -19.25 -8.21 -4.61
C THR A 524 -18.94 -6.75 -4.91
N LEU A 525 -19.17 -6.30 -6.13
CA LEU A 525 -18.87 -4.92 -6.54
C LEU A 525 -20.08 -3.98 -6.51
N THR A 526 -21.28 -4.45 -6.17
CA THR A 526 -22.53 -3.70 -6.39
C THR A 526 -22.61 -3.17 -7.82
N ALA A 527 -22.68 -4.10 -8.78
CA ALA A 527 -22.59 -3.82 -10.21
C ALA A 527 -23.60 -4.63 -11.02
N VAL A 528 -23.77 -4.29 -12.29
CA VAL A 528 -24.50 -5.09 -13.29
C VAL A 528 -23.60 -5.34 -14.47
N LYS A 529 -23.39 -6.62 -14.79
CA LYS A 529 -22.72 -7.04 -16.02
C LYS A 529 -23.74 -7.11 -17.13
N TYR A 530 -23.48 -6.34 -18.19
CA TYR A 530 -24.34 -6.24 -19.35
C TYR A 530 -23.92 -7.20 -20.45
N GLY A 531 -22.62 -7.35 -20.70
CA GLY A 531 -22.13 -8.27 -21.72
C GLY A 531 -20.67 -8.61 -21.58
N THR A 532 -20.27 -9.65 -22.30
CA THR A 532 -18.86 -10.00 -22.55
C THR A 532 -18.43 -9.57 -23.95
N LEU A 533 -17.23 -9.94 -24.36
CA LEU A 533 -16.69 -9.81 -25.70
C LEU A 533 -17.37 -10.83 -26.63
N ARG A 534 -17.73 -10.43 -27.86
CA ARG A 534 -18.49 -11.26 -28.84
C ARG A 534 -18.04 -12.73 -28.90
N HIS A 535 -16.74 -12.95 -29.06
CA HIS A 535 -16.17 -14.28 -29.31
C HIS A 535 -16.00 -15.15 -28.05
N ILE A 536 -16.35 -14.62 -26.87
CA ILE A 536 -16.30 -15.34 -25.61
C ILE A 536 -17.65 -16.00 -25.33
N GLY A 537 -17.65 -17.33 -25.21
CA GLY A 537 -18.84 -18.18 -25.15
C GLY A 537 -19.47 -18.38 -23.77
N ASP A 538 -18.86 -17.85 -22.72
CA ASP A 538 -19.24 -18.03 -21.32
C ASP A 538 -19.27 -16.67 -20.58
N ALA A 539 -19.46 -16.68 -19.26
CA ALA A 539 -19.44 -15.46 -18.45
C ALA A 539 -18.03 -14.90 -18.23
N PHE A 540 -17.03 -15.47 -18.91
CA PHE A 540 -15.73 -14.86 -19.00
C PHE A 540 -15.88 -13.46 -19.67
N GLY A 541 -15.09 -12.43 -19.31
CA GLY A 541 -15.02 -11.12 -19.94
C GLY A 541 -16.07 -10.13 -19.44
N TYR A 542 -15.63 -8.98 -18.94
CA TYR A 542 -16.51 -7.89 -18.46
C TYR A 542 -16.48 -6.72 -19.46
N GLY A 543 -17.13 -6.94 -20.61
CA GLY A 543 -17.12 -6.02 -21.75
C GLY A 543 -17.92 -4.74 -21.49
N ALA A 544 -19.10 -4.87 -20.89
CA ALA A 544 -19.93 -3.75 -20.45
C ALA A 544 -20.41 -3.98 -19.01
N VAL A 545 -20.14 -3.02 -18.13
CA VAL A 545 -20.49 -3.10 -16.71
C VAL A 545 -20.98 -1.75 -16.22
N GLU A 546 -22.06 -1.74 -15.45
CA GLU A 546 -22.51 -0.58 -14.70
C GLU A 546 -22.21 -0.79 -13.21
N PHE A 547 -21.35 0.05 -12.65
CA PHE A 547 -21.09 0.12 -11.21
C PHE A 547 -22.12 1.04 -10.56
N LYS A 548 -22.91 0.48 -9.65
CA LYS A 548 -24.03 1.19 -9.02
C LYS A 548 -23.61 1.90 -7.74
N ARG A 549 -24.54 2.69 -7.20
CA ARG A 549 -24.48 3.29 -5.88
C ARG A 549 -24.04 2.32 -4.79
N THR A 550 -23.14 2.77 -3.92
CA THR A 550 -22.69 2.01 -2.74
C THR A 550 -23.06 2.69 -1.42
N ASP A 551 -23.67 3.87 -1.47
CA ASP A 551 -24.25 4.57 -0.30
C ASP A 551 -25.56 3.94 0.20
N LEU A 552 -26.16 3.08 -0.62
CA LEU A 552 -27.35 2.29 -0.28
C LEU A 552 -26.97 0.95 0.38
N ALA A 553 -27.99 0.20 0.80
CA ALA A 553 -27.80 -1.13 1.37
C ALA A 553 -27.14 -2.08 0.34
N ASN A 554 -25.92 -2.52 0.65
CA ASN A 554 -25.15 -3.44 -0.19
C ASN A 554 -25.44 -4.91 0.17
N ASN A 555 -25.13 -5.82 -0.75
CA ASN A 555 -25.26 -7.26 -0.52
C ASN A 555 -24.28 -7.73 0.58
N ALA A 556 -24.59 -8.83 1.28
CA ALA A 556 -23.68 -9.41 2.26
C ALA A 556 -22.32 -9.86 1.68
N ALA A 557 -22.28 -10.17 0.38
CA ALA A 557 -21.04 -10.51 -0.34
C ALA A 557 -20.27 -9.28 -0.86
N PHE A 558 -20.77 -8.06 -0.58
CA PHE A 558 -20.10 -6.82 -0.94
C PHE A 558 -18.72 -6.76 -0.30
N ASP A 559 -17.73 -6.38 -1.09
CA ASP A 559 -16.38 -6.25 -0.60
C ASP A 559 -16.24 -5.00 0.27
N SER A 560 -15.96 -5.22 1.56
CA SER A 560 -15.78 -4.16 2.56
C SER A 560 -14.62 -3.18 2.26
N GLN A 561 -13.73 -3.52 1.32
CA GLN A 561 -12.65 -2.63 0.89
C GLN A 561 -13.10 -1.61 -0.15
N ILE A 562 -14.33 -1.75 -0.70
CA ILE A 562 -14.94 -0.76 -1.58
C ILE A 562 -15.62 0.32 -0.71
N PRO A 563 -15.38 1.61 -0.96
CA PRO A 563 -16.06 2.68 -0.23
C PRO A 563 -17.59 2.62 -0.40
N THR A 564 -18.32 2.86 0.69
CA THR A 564 -19.79 2.82 0.76
C THR A 564 -20.42 4.20 0.64
N ASP A 565 -19.82 5.10 -0.14
CA ASP A 565 -20.22 6.51 -0.23
C ASP A 565 -20.29 7.02 -1.67
N PHE A 566 -20.41 6.11 -2.64
CA PHE A 566 -20.68 6.50 -4.03
C PHE A 566 -22.18 6.65 -4.25
N LYS A 567 -22.62 7.87 -4.55
CA LYS A 567 -23.98 8.18 -5.00
C LYS A 567 -24.17 8.14 -6.53
N GLY A 568 -23.09 8.30 -7.30
CA GLY A 568 -23.12 8.26 -8.76
C GLY A 568 -22.88 6.87 -9.33
N HIS A 569 -23.41 6.63 -10.53
CA HIS A 569 -23.21 5.42 -11.30
C HIS A 569 -22.04 5.59 -12.29
N ILE A 570 -21.30 4.50 -12.53
CA ILE A 570 -20.22 4.50 -13.52
C ILE A 570 -20.45 3.34 -14.49
N PHE A 571 -20.73 3.65 -15.75
CA PHE A 571 -20.81 2.67 -16.82
C PHE A 571 -19.44 2.55 -17.50
N THR A 572 -18.92 1.35 -17.62
CA THR A 572 -17.67 1.06 -18.32
C THR A 572 -17.92 0.21 -19.55
N ILE A 573 -17.38 0.61 -20.70
CA ILE A 573 -17.22 -0.24 -21.88
C ILE A 573 -15.73 -0.52 -22.02
N SER A 574 -15.32 -1.72 -21.66
CA SER A 574 -13.92 -2.13 -21.71
C SER A 574 -13.41 -2.04 -23.15
N ASN A 575 -12.31 -1.33 -23.36
CA ASN A 575 -11.68 -1.30 -24.67
C ASN A 575 -10.79 -2.49 -24.90
N THR A 576 -11.45 -3.54 -25.34
CA THR A 576 -10.88 -4.65 -26.06
C THR A 576 -11.94 -5.20 -26.93
N ILE A 577 -11.72 -5.25 -28.24
CA ILE A 577 -12.47 -6.22 -29.05
C ILE A 577 -14.01 -5.94 -29.10
N VAL A 578 -14.52 -4.87 -28.48
CA VAL A 578 -15.97 -4.61 -28.49
C VAL A 578 -16.40 -3.95 -29.79
N GLY A 579 -15.47 -3.42 -30.61
CA GLY A 579 -15.88 -2.71 -31.82
C GLY A 579 -16.23 -1.24 -31.57
N TYR A 580 -15.81 -0.64 -30.45
CA TYR A 580 -16.28 0.70 -30.04
C TYR A 580 -15.38 1.81 -30.57
N GLU A 581 -15.27 1.88 -31.90
CA GLU A 581 -14.52 2.89 -32.68
C GLU A 581 -15.50 3.84 -33.37
N TRP A 582 -15.41 5.13 -33.06
CA TRP A 582 -16.28 6.18 -33.56
C TRP A 582 -15.94 6.68 -34.97
N ASN A 583 -14.67 6.59 -35.37
CA ASN A 583 -14.19 6.93 -36.69
C ASN A 583 -13.54 5.72 -37.35
N SER A 584 -14.12 5.27 -38.47
CA SER A 584 -13.69 4.06 -39.15
C SER A 584 -12.46 4.25 -40.07
N ASN A 585 -11.72 5.36 -39.95
CA ASN A 585 -10.46 5.58 -40.66
C ASN A 585 -10.53 5.35 -42.18
N GLY A 586 -11.63 5.79 -42.79
CA GLY A 586 -11.89 5.66 -44.23
C GLY A 586 -12.52 4.34 -44.68
N THR A 587 -12.81 3.41 -43.76
CA THR A 587 -13.65 2.22 -44.05
C THR A 587 -15.12 2.49 -43.73
N THR A 588 -16.02 1.72 -44.31
CA THR A 588 -17.44 1.71 -43.89
C THR A 588 -17.57 0.88 -42.62
N ASN A 589 -18.23 1.41 -41.59
CA ASN A 589 -18.70 0.63 -40.44
C ASN A 589 -20.23 0.46 -40.55
N ASP A 590 -20.67 -0.74 -40.87
CA ASP A 590 -22.10 -1.08 -41.07
C ASP A 590 -22.89 -0.96 -39.75
N TYR A 591 -22.20 -0.97 -38.61
CA TYR A 591 -22.78 -0.88 -37.26
C TYR A 591 -22.51 0.46 -36.56
N GLN A 592 -22.13 1.50 -37.31
CA GLN A 592 -21.96 2.85 -36.75
C GLN A 592 -23.20 3.36 -36.02
N ASN A 593 -24.39 2.95 -36.47
CA ASN A 593 -25.64 3.27 -35.79
C ASN A 593 -25.72 2.63 -34.40
N ASN A 594 -25.27 1.38 -34.25
CA ASN A 594 -25.27 0.72 -32.94
C ASN A 594 -24.37 1.45 -31.95
N ILE A 595 -23.17 1.91 -32.37
CA ILE A 595 -22.31 2.74 -31.50
C ILE A 595 -23.05 3.98 -31.03
N LYS A 596 -23.64 4.75 -31.95
CA LYS A 596 -24.34 6.01 -31.63
C LYS A 596 -25.54 5.79 -30.71
N VAL A 597 -26.41 4.84 -31.05
CA VAL A 597 -27.63 4.56 -30.28
C VAL A 597 -27.28 3.97 -28.91
N PHE A 598 -26.31 3.05 -28.83
CA PHE A 598 -25.92 2.44 -27.57
C PHE A 598 -25.32 3.49 -26.62
N THR A 599 -24.44 4.35 -27.13
CA THR A 599 -23.87 5.46 -26.37
C THR A 599 -24.95 6.41 -25.87
N LYS A 600 -25.90 6.78 -26.75
CA LYS A 600 -27.00 7.65 -26.39
C LYS A 600 -27.84 7.04 -25.28
N ASN A 601 -28.24 5.78 -25.42
CA ASN A 601 -29.07 5.12 -24.43
C ASN A 601 -28.36 5.01 -23.08
N ILE A 602 -27.04 4.74 -23.04
CA ILE A 602 -26.27 4.73 -21.80
C ILE A 602 -26.23 6.14 -21.17
N LEU A 603 -25.90 7.17 -21.95
CA LEU A 603 -25.81 8.54 -21.43
C LEU A 603 -27.16 9.04 -20.92
N ASP A 604 -28.25 8.71 -21.61
CA ASP A 604 -29.61 9.05 -21.19
C ASP A 604 -30.06 8.24 -19.97
N HIS A 605 -29.73 6.94 -19.92
CA HIS A 605 -29.96 6.12 -18.74
C HIS A 605 -29.31 6.76 -17.52
N LEU A 606 -28.00 7.01 -17.59
CA LEU A 606 -27.22 7.65 -16.53
C LEU A 606 -27.79 9.03 -16.16
N TYR A 607 -28.15 9.85 -17.14
CA TYR A 607 -28.73 11.17 -16.89
C TYR A 607 -30.04 11.10 -16.10
N ASN A 608 -30.88 10.10 -16.36
CA ASN A 608 -32.19 9.96 -15.74
C ASN A 608 -32.17 9.24 -14.39
N LEU A 609 -31.00 8.75 -13.94
CA LEU A 609 -30.87 8.16 -12.60
C LEU A 609 -31.03 9.22 -11.51
N ASN A 610 -31.85 8.89 -10.51
CA ASN A 610 -32.00 9.68 -9.30
C ASN A 610 -30.93 9.29 -8.27
N ASN A 611 -30.02 10.22 -8.02
CA ASN A 611 -28.87 10.03 -7.11
C ASN A 611 -28.99 10.81 -5.81
N ASP A 612 -30.12 11.50 -5.58
CA ASP A 612 -30.35 12.29 -4.36
C ASP A 612 -30.54 11.41 -3.12
#